data_AF-A0A7M2QXT9-F1
#
_entry.id   AF-A0A7M2QXT9-F1
#
_cell.length_a   1.000
_cell.length_b   1.000
_cell.length_c   1.000
_cell.angle_alpha   90.00
_cell.angle_beta   90.00
_cell.angle_gamma   90.00
#
_symmetry.space_group_name_H-M   'P 1'
#
loop_
_entity.id
_entity.type
_entity.pdbx_description
1 polymer ?
#
loop_
_entity_poly.entity_id
_entity_poly.type
_entity_poly.pdbx_seq_one_letter_code
_entity_poly.pdbx_strand_id
1 'polypeptide(L)'
;MKKFLGLLSVASLGLFLSFGIPTHSSANSSSSDAIAAASYSQYVSVNRYFNGNVVPPSTIAYNSGGYSGTLQRQAYQFDGTRTIATYSGTVYCSGSCPIPN
;
A
#
# COMPACT_ATOMS: atom_id res chain seq x y z
N MET A 1 8.85 -55.15 59.11
CA MET A 1 10.01 -54.64 59.89
C MET A 1 11.27 -54.81 59.06
N LYS A 2 12.05 -53.73 58.85
CA LYS A 2 13.43 -53.67 58.33
C LYS A 2 13.60 -54.24 56.89
N LYS A 3 14.34 -53.64 55.95
CA LYS A 3 15.70 -53.06 55.96
C LYS A 3 15.78 -52.14 54.73
N PHE A 4 15.96 -50.82 54.84
CA PHE A 4 17.22 -50.07 54.84
C PHE A 4 18.43 -50.74 54.18
N LEU A 5 18.92 -50.12 53.09
CA LEU A 5 20.25 -50.16 52.44
C LEU A 5 19.99 -49.75 50.97
N GLY A 6 20.60 -48.75 50.32
CA GLY A 6 21.81 -47.95 50.51
C GLY A 6 22.23 -47.56 49.09
N LEU A 7 22.13 -46.28 48.71
CA LEU A 7 23.26 -45.40 48.35
C LEU A 7 24.37 -46.03 47.50
N LEU A 8 24.48 -45.59 46.24
CA LEU A 8 25.71 -45.27 45.46
C LEU A 8 25.30 -45.20 43.97
N SER A 9 25.13 -43.99 43.42
CA SER A 9 26.16 -43.26 42.67
C SER A 9 26.56 -43.95 41.37
N VAL A 10 26.28 -43.31 40.23
CA VAL A 10 27.31 -42.94 39.26
C VAL A 10 26.68 -42.02 38.22
N ALA A 11 27.32 -40.87 38.06
CA ALA A 11 27.05 -39.86 37.08
C ALA A 11 27.15 -40.42 35.66
N SER A 12 26.09 -40.29 34.88
CA SER A 12 26.18 -40.23 33.42
C SER A 12 25.71 -38.85 33.00
N LEU A 13 26.65 -37.90 33.07
CA LEU A 13 26.55 -36.57 32.50
C LEU A 13 26.50 -36.74 30.97
N GLY A 14 25.29 -36.97 30.46
CA GLY A 14 25.02 -37.09 29.03
C GLY A 14 25.16 -35.72 28.38
N LEU A 15 26.39 -35.39 28.01
CA LEU A 15 26.75 -34.25 27.17
C LEU A 15 26.24 -34.53 25.75
N PHE A 16 24.94 -34.34 25.50
CA PHE A 16 24.42 -34.32 24.13
C PHE A 16 24.84 -33.01 23.50
N LEU A 17 25.95 -33.11 22.77
CA LEU A 17 26.48 -32.13 21.84
C LEU A 17 25.35 -31.56 21.00
N SER A 18 25.08 -30.28 21.22
CA SER A 18 24.31 -29.43 20.35
C SER A 18 24.97 -29.39 18.97
N PHE A 19 24.53 -30.26 18.06
CA PHE A 19 24.69 -30.00 16.62
C PHE A 19 23.68 -28.92 16.25
N GLY A 20 24.05 -27.68 16.53
CA GLY A 20 23.42 -26.52 15.93
C GLY A 20 23.69 -26.60 14.43
N ILE A 21 22.71 -27.08 13.68
CA ILE A 21 22.67 -26.90 12.23
C ILE A 21 22.64 -25.39 12.02
N PRO A 22 23.62 -24.76 11.36
CA PRO A 22 23.40 -23.45 10.81
C PRO A 22 22.38 -23.65 9.68
N THR A 23 21.09 -23.51 9.98
CA THR A 23 20.16 -23.04 8.97
C THR A 23 20.59 -21.62 8.67
N HIS A 24 21.59 -21.46 7.81
CA HIS A 24 21.74 -20.25 7.05
C HIS A 24 20.49 -20.17 6.18
N SER A 25 19.45 -19.56 6.73
CA SER A 25 18.51 -18.84 5.90
C SER A 25 19.36 -17.79 5.20
N SER A 26 19.81 -18.09 3.99
CA SER A 26 19.96 -17.04 3.00
C SER A 26 18.57 -16.49 2.78
N ALA A 27 18.16 -15.59 3.68
CA ALA A 27 17.25 -14.51 3.33
C ALA A 27 18.02 -13.74 2.27
N ASN A 28 17.90 -14.22 1.04
CA ASN A 28 18.21 -13.44 -0.11
C ASN A 28 17.26 -12.26 -0.01
N SER A 29 17.77 -11.14 0.54
CA SER A 29 17.20 -9.82 0.35
C SER A 29 17.39 -9.44 -1.12
N SER A 30 16.93 -10.30 -2.05
CA SER A 30 16.03 -9.78 -3.04
C SER A 30 14.80 -9.32 -2.28
N SER A 31 14.91 -8.13 -1.69
CA SER A 31 13.87 -7.14 -1.84
C SER A 31 13.73 -6.90 -3.35
N SER A 32 13.26 -7.92 -4.07
CA SER A 32 12.11 -7.73 -4.90
C SER A 32 11.05 -7.29 -3.90
N ASP A 33 11.08 -6.00 -3.55
CA ASP A 33 9.85 -5.25 -3.53
C ASP A 33 9.21 -5.62 -4.86
N ALA A 34 8.46 -6.73 -4.87
CA ALA A 34 7.17 -6.70 -5.47
C ALA A 34 6.58 -5.45 -4.82
N ILE A 35 6.79 -4.32 -5.49
CA ILE A 35 5.80 -3.28 -5.56
C ILE A 35 4.59 -4.09 -5.97
N ALA A 36 3.89 -4.62 -4.96
CA ALA A 36 2.54 -5.07 -5.11
C ALA A 36 1.96 -3.82 -5.74
N ALA A 37 1.71 -3.89 -7.04
CA ALA A 37 1.02 -2.85 -7.78
C ALA A 37 -0.38 -2.89 -7.17
N ALA A 38 -0.49 -2.38 -5.95
CA ALA A 38 -1.71 -2.20 -5.24
C ALA A 38 -2.37 -1.13 -6.06
N SER A 39 -3.32 -1.57 -6.88
CA SER A 39 -4.15 -0.73 -7.72
C SER A 39 -5.05 0.08 -6.78
N TYR A 40 -4.47 1.07 -6.11
CA TYR A 40 -5.21 1.99 -5.29
C TYR A 40 -6.02 2.87 -6.23
N SER A 41 -7.31 2.97 -5.94
CA SER A 41 -8.16 3.93 -6.62
C SER A 41 -8.72 4.90 -5.59
N GLN A 42 -8.92 6.15 -5.99
CA GLN A 42 -9.55 7.16 -5.15
C GLN A 42 -10.56 7.94 -5.99
N TYR A 43 -11.60 8.43 -5.33
CA TYR A 43 -12.54 9.36 -5.95
C TYR A 43 -12.04 10.79 -5.75
N VAL A 44 -11.86 11.52 -6.85
CA VAL A 44 -11.44 12.93 -6.80
C VAL A 44 -12.52 13.83 -7.37
N SER A 45 -12.59 15.05 -6.85
CA SER A 45 -13.45 16.12 -7.35
C SER A 45 -12.61 17.39 -7.47
N VAL A 46 -12.60 18.01 -8.65
CA VAL A 46 -11.79 19.19 -8.96
C VAL A 46 -12.61 20.23 -9.70
N ASN A 47 -12.30 21.50 -9.44
CA ASN A 47 -12.86 22.61 -10.19
C ASN A 47 -11.90 23.06 -11.29
N ARG A 48 -12.43 23.32 -12.48
CA ARG A 48 -11.72 23.93 -13.61
C ARG A 48 -12.40 25.22 -14.01
N TYR A 49 -11.59 26.19 -14.39
CA TYR A 49 -12.02 27.54 -14.74
C TYR A 49 -11.74 27.79 -16.22
N PHE A 50 -12.75 28.23 -16.95
CA PHE A 50 -12.67 28.56 -18.36
C PHE A 50 -13.02 30.04 -18.54
N ASN A 51 -12.30 30.73 -19.44
CA ASN A 51 -12.55 32.15 -19.69
C ASN A 51 -13.83 32.34 -20.50
N GLY A 52 -14.67 33.30 -20.08
CA GLY A 52 -15.93 33.62 -20.73
C GLY A 52 -17.03 32.60 -20.47
N ASN A 53 -18.18 32.84 -21.12
CA ASN A 53 -19.33 31.94 -21.08
C ASN A 53 -19.18 30.85 -22.14
N VAL A 54 -18.56 29.75 -21.74
CA VAL A 54 -18.31 28.60 -22.63
C VAL A 54 -18.91 27.33 -22.05
N VAL A 55 -19.22 26.38 -22.94
CA VAL A 55 -19.55 25.00 -22.55
C VAL A 55 -18.24 24.24 -22.36
N PRO A 56 -17.92 23.78 -21.13
CA PRO A 56 -16.69 23.03 -20.87
C PRO A 56 -16.67 21.68 -21.61
N PRO A 57 -15.53 20.99 -21.72
CA PRO A 57 -15.52 19.60 -22.19
C PRO A 57 -16.28 18.69 -21.22
N SER A 58 -16.83 17.59 -21.72
CA SER A 58 -17.51 16.57 -20.89
C SER A 58 -16.55 15.81 -19.99
N THR A 59 -15.27 15.72 -20.36
CA THR A 59 -14.22 15.02 -19.63
C THR A 59 -12.92 15.79 -19.57
N ILE A 60 -12.09 15.49 -18.58
CA ILE A 60 -10.70 15.95 -18.50
C ILE A 60 -9.79 14.81 -18.01
N ALA A 61 -8.52 14.86 -18.40
CA ALA A 61 -7.50 14.02 -17.79
C ALA A 61 -7.13 14.55 -16.39
N TYR A 62 -6.91 13.62 -15.47
CA TYR A 62 -6.32 13.86 -14.16
C TYR A 62 -4.98 13.14 -14.08
N ASN A 63 -3.95 13.84 -13.62
CA ASN A 63 -2.64 13.28 -13.35
C ASN A 63 -2.03 14.10 -12.22
N SER A 64 -2.17 13.64 -10.98
CA SER A 64 -1.66 14.33 -9.80
C SER A 64 -1.47 13.36 -8.64
N GLY A 65 -0.39 13.52 -7.88
CA GLY A 65 -0.11 12.71 -6.68
C GLY A 65 0.10 11.22 -6.96
N GLY A 66 0.56 10.84 -8.15
CA GLY A 66 0.71 9.43 -8.57
C GLY A 66 -0.58 8.78 -9.08
N TYR A 67 -1.71 9.48 -8.99
CA TYR A 67 -2.99 9.00 -9.51
C TYR A 67 -3.28 9.60 -10.88
N SER A 68 -3.79 8.75 -11.77
CA SER A 68 -4.19 9.15 -13.11
C SER A 68 -5.55 8.59 -13.49
N GLY A 69 -6.27 9.27 -14.37
CA GLY A 69 -7.58 8.82 -14.85
C GLY A 69 -8.32 9.91 -15.61
N THR A 70 -9.56 9.61 -15.97
CA THR A 70 -10.45 10.55 -16.67
C THR A 70 -11.57 10.97 -15.74
N LEU A 71 -11.74 12.27 -15.55
CA LEU A 71 -12.83 12.83 -14.75
C LEU A 71 -13.98 13.26 -15.66
N GLN A 72 -15.20 13.01 -15.19
CA GLN A 72 -16.43 13.38 -15.87
C GLN A 72 -16.94 14.71 -15.31
N ARG A 73 -17.43 15.59 -16.17
CA ARG A 73 -18.05 16.84 -15.76
C ARG A 73 -19.39 16.55 -15.09
N GLN A 74 -19.54 16.97 -13.84
CA GLN A 74 -20.79 16.83 -13.09
C GLN A 74 -21.70 18.04 -13.27
N ALA A 75 -21.13 19.23 -13.17
CA ALA A 75 -21.85 20.49 -13.29
C ALA A 75 -20.93 21.58 -13.82
N TYR A 76 -21.52 22.64 -14.36
CA TYR A 76 -20.81 23.89 -14.62
C TYR A 76 -21.77 25.07 -14.53
N GLN A 77 -21.23 26.24 -14.18
CA GLN A 77 -21.96 27.49 -14.07
C GLN A 77 -21.11 28.65 -14.57
N PHE A 78 -21.74 29.68 -15.14
CA PHE A 78 -21.09 30.93 -15.50
C PHE A 78 -21.33 31.95 -14.38
N ASP A 79 -20.27 32.52 -13.83
CA ASP A 79 -20.34 33.46 -12.69
C ASP A 79 -20.45 34.94 -13.11
N GLY A 80 -20.59 35.21 -14.41
CA GLY A 80 -20.54 36.57 -14.97
C GLY A 80 -19.20 36.93 -15.60
N THR A 81 -18.12 36.20 -15.27
CA THR A 81 -16.77 36.42 -15.84
C THR A 81 -16.19 35.14 -16.45
N ARG A 82 -16.37 34.00 -15.79
CA ARG A 82 -15.77 32.71 -16.13
C ARG A 82 -16.78 31.58 -15.95
N THR A 83 -16.61 30.52 -16.75
CA THR A 83 -17.30 29.26 -16.50
C THR A 83 -16.49 28.44 -15.48
N ILE A 84 -17.13 28.06 -14.37
CA ILE A 84 -16.59 27.16 -13.35
C ILE A 84 -17.23 25.80 -13.58
N ALA A 85 -16.43 24.76 -13.76
CA ALA A 85 -16.88 23.40 -14.00
C ALA A 85 -16.31 22.45 -12.96
N THR A 86 -17.17 21.63 -12.36
CA THR A 86 -16.79 20.59 -11.41
C THR A 86 -16.67 19.26 -12.15
N TYR A 87 -15.51 18.63 -12.03
CA TYR A 87 -15.22 17.32 -12.60
C TYR A 87 -14.94 16.34 -11.48
N SER A 88 -15.48 15.13 -11.58
CA SER A 88 -15.20 14.07 -10.63
C SER A 88 -15.14 12.69 -11.27
N GLY A 89 -14.50 11.76 -10.59
CA GLY A 89 -14.34 10.41 -11.05
C GLY A 89 -13.32 9.63 -10.23
N THR A 90 -13.28 8.32 -10.47
CA THR A 90 -12.30 7.43 -9.88
C THR A 90 -11.01 7.49 -10.68
N VAL A 91 -9.90 7.76 -9.99
CA VAL A 91 -8.55 7.76 -10.54
C VAL A 91 -7.75 6.62 -9.95
N TYR A 92 -6.81 6.10 -10.73
CA TYR A 92 -6.06 4.89 -10.42
C TYR A 92 -4.59 5.24 -10.20
N CYS A 93 -4.01 4.59 -9.22
CA CYS A 93 -2.59 4.63 -8.96
C CYS A 93 -1.84 3.85 -10.03
N SER A 94 -0.77 4.46 -10.56
CA SER A 94 0.24 3.78 -11.37
C SER A 94 1.59 3.88 -10.67
N GLY A 95 2.02 2.81 -9.99
CA GLY A 95 3.30 2.76 -9.26
C GLY A 95 3.15 2.99 -7.75
N SER A 96 4.05 3.80 -7.17
CA SER A 96 4.05 4.11 -5.74
C SER A 96 3.14 5.31 -5.47
N CYS A 97 1.92 5.07 -5.00
CA CYS A 97 1.02 6.16 -4.59
C CYS A 97 0.92 6.23 -3.06
N PRO A 98 0.77 7.45 -2.50
CA PRO A 98 0.48 7.60 -1.08
C PRO A 98 -0.86 6.92 -0.76
N ILE A 99 -0.88 6.12 0.31
CA ILE A 99 -2.12 5.52 0.81
C ILE A 99 -3.04 6.68 1.25
N PRO A 100 -4.30 6.75 0.77
CA PRO A 100 -5.24 7.75 1.24
C PRO A 100 -5.53 7.48 2.74
N ASN A 101 -5.28 8.48 3.60
CA ASN A 101 -5.61 8.46 5.03
C ASN A 101 -7.11 8.65 5.28
#